data_AF-A0A975IC70-F1
#
_entry.id   AF-A0A975IC70-F1
#
_cell.length_a   1.000
_cell.length_b   1.000
_cell.length_c   1.000
_cell.angle_alpha   90.00
_cell.angle_beta   90.00
_cell.angle_gamma   90.00
#
_symmetry.space_group_name_H-M   'P 1'
#
loop_
_entity.id
_entity.type
_entity.pdbx_description
1 polymer ?
#
loop_
_entity_poly.entity_id
_entity_poly.type
_entity_poly.pdbx_seq_one_letter_code
_entity_poly.pdbx_strand_id
1 'polypeptide(L)'
;MKKVIITISLLLLTVILGAQEMPLSSYYFYVAVYREDVKWVQKHLEAGYNPNKCRGEAGWYDSKPLKVLVEQLIGAYKPYTEGSVVIYPSIEVFKSLTKYGVNVNQLPYVWDRIHKYDNAYLNRILKYDKDKLTAEDTNKKDEIQDINRLLEALLEVGADPNMKGHPFPFGKSKKLLFFTDKKTFKYFNSSEATTPLYEAIKKGIQWESQVDLLLKYGAAVDESCLEAAKLSGEEAMVEKIQKLFDGVK
;
A
#
# COMPACT_ATOMS: atom_id res chain seq x y z
N MET A 1 -31.72 43.18 15.20
CA MET A 1 -30.42 43.37 14.50
C MET A 1 -29.20 42.86 15.26
N LYS A 2 -29.06 43.02 16.59
CA LYS A 2 -27.89 42.51 17.34
C LYS A 2 -27.71 40.98 17.36
N LYS A 3 -28.80 40.19 17.37
CA LYS A 3 -28.71 38.72 17.36
C LYS A 3 -28.24 38.14 16.01
N VAL A 4 -28.58 38.78 14.89
CA VAL A 4 -28.21 38.31 13.54
C VAL A 4 -26.71 38.50 13.27
N ILE A 5 -26.11 39.58 13.79
CA ILE A 5 -24.67 39.85 13.66
C ILE A 5 -23.84 38.84 14.47
N ILE A 6 -24.30 38.45 15.67
CA ILE A 6 -23.60 37.47 16.51
C ILE A 6 -23.61 36.07 15.88
N THR A 7 -24.73 35.67 15.26
CA THR A 7 -24.82 34.36 14.60
C THR A 7 -23.96 34.28 13.34
N ILE A 8 -23.86 35.36 12.55
CA ILE A 8 -22.98 35.42 11.37
C ILE A 8 -21.50 35.42 11.78
N SER A 9 -21.13 36.14 12.85
CA SER A 9 -19.75 36.14 13.35
C SER A 9 -19.33 34.79 13.95
N LEU A 10 -20.23 34.06 14.62
CA LEU A 10 -19.95 32.70 15.10
C LEU A 10 -19.85 31.69 13.96
N LEU A 11 -20.66 31.83 12.90
CA LEU A 11 -20.56 30.98 11.69
C LEU A 11 -19.25 31.26 10.93
N LEU A 12 -18.83 32.52 10.82
CA LEU A 12 -17.53 32.86 10.25
C LEU A 12 -16.38 32.30 11.11
N LEU A 13 -16.47 32.38 12.44
CA LEU A 13 -15.44 31.84 13.32
C LEU A 13 -15.35 30.31 13.24
N THR A 14 -16.46 29.58 13.12
CA THR A 14 -16.44 28.11 12.96
C THR A 14 -15.94 27.68 11.58
N VAL A 15 -16.19 28.47 10.53
CA VAL A 15 -15.58 28.26 9.20
C VAL A 15 -14.07 28.53 9.22
N ILE A 16 -13.61 29.53 9.97
CA ILE A 16 -12.18 29.88 10.11
C ILE A 16 -11.44 28.90 11.05
N LEU A 17 -12.10 28.35 12.07
CA LEU A 17 -11.54 27.35 12.99
C LEU A 17 -11.60 25.90 12.44
N GLY A 18 -12.45 25.64 11.44
CA GLY A 18 -12.64 24.31 10.84
C GLY A 18 -11.63 23.92 9.75
N ALA A 19 -10.78 24.85 9.31
CA ALA A 19 -9.75 24.62 8.30
C ALA A 19 -8.40 25.11 8.81
N GLN A 20 -7.80 24.39 9.75
CA GLN A 20 -6.40 24.65 10.09
C GLN A 20 -5.55 24.40 8.83
N GLU A 21 -5.04 25.48 8.23
CA GLU A 21 -4.23 25.36 7.02
C GLU A 21 -2.96 24.57 7.32
N MET A 22 -2.69 23.54 6.53
CA MET A 22 -1.43 22.81 6.59
C MET A 22 -0.34 23.65 5.90
N PRO A 23 0.78 23.97 6.57
CA PRO A 23 1.87 24.70 5.93
C PRO A 23 2.44 23.92 4.75
N LEU A 24 2.81 24.60 3.67
CA LEU A 24 3.55 23.97 2.57
C LEU A 24 4.99 23.72 3.01
N SER A 25 5.29 22.47 3.39
CA SER A 25 6.65 22.02 3.68
C SER A 25 6.81 20.54 3.35
N SER A 26 8.05 20.10 3.22
CA SER A 26 8.40 18.70 2.98
C SER A 26 7.82 17.77 4.05
N TYR A 27 7.86 18.21 5.32
CA TYR A 27 7.24 17.51 6.44
C TYR A 27 5.71 17.41 6.28
N TYR A 28 5.05 18.50 5.89
CA TYR A 28 3.60 18.50 5.76
C TYR A 28 3.12 17.80 4.48
N PHE A 29 3.93 17.74 3.42
CA PHE A 29 3.66 16.88 2.28
C PHE A 29 3.65 15.40 2.70
N TYR A 30 4.64 14.97 3.50
CA TYR A 30 4.62 13.64 4.13
C TYR A 30 3.34 13.43 4.95
N VAL A 31 2.95 14.39 5.79
CA VAL A 31 1.73 14.28 6.61
C VAL A 31 0.48 14.17 5.75
N ALA A 32 0.38 14.95 4.67
CA ALA A 32 -0.75 14.89 3.73
C ALA A 32 -0.87 13.52 3.07
N VAL A 33 0.25 12.96 2.59
CA VAL A 33 0.28 11.61 2.01
C VAL A 33 -0.04 10.54 3.07
N TYR A 34 0.56 10.65 4.25
CA TYR A 34 0.32 9.74 5.38
C TYR A 34 -1.14 9.73 5.79
N ARG A 35 -1.85 10.86 5.74
CA ARG A 35 -3.27 10.98 6.08
C ARG A 35 -4.20 10.71 4.91
N GLU A 36 -3.65 10.40 3.73
CA GLU A 36 -4.37 10.28 2.47
C GLU A 36 -5.27 11.50 2.17
N ASP A 37 -4.81 12.70 2.55
CA ASP A 37 -5.55 13.95 2.36
C ASP A 37 -5.38 14.44 0.92
N VAL A 38 -6.27 13.99 0.04
CA VAL A 38 -6.23 14.25 -1.41
C VAL A 38 -6.04 15.74 -1.71
N LYS A 39 -6.76 16.63 -1.02
CA LYS A 39 -6.70 18.07 -1.24
C LYS A 39 -5.31 18.61 -0.89
N TRP A 40 -4.77 18.24 0.27
CA TRP A 40 -3.45 18.71 0.67
C TRP A 40 -2.33 18.08 -0.14
N VAL A 41 -2.44 16.82 -0.56
CA VAL A 41 -1.50 16.19 -1.49
C VAL A 41 -1.44 16.98 -2.80
N GLN A 42 -2.60 17.29 -3.39
CA GLN A 42 -2.68 18.10 -4.61
C GLN A 42 -2.06 19.48 -4.42
N LYS A 43 -2.42 20.20 -3.35
CA LYS A 43 -1.88 21.54 -3.06
C LYS A 43 -0.35 21.54 -2.91
N HIS A 44 0.25 20.49 -2.34
CA HIS A 44 1.71 20.36 -2.29
C HIS A 44 2.30 20.04 -3.67
N LEU A 45 1.73 19.11 -4.42
CA LEU A 45 2.22 18.78 -5.77
C LEU A 45 2.18 19.99 -6.71
N GLU A 46 1.10 20.77 -6.68
CA GLU A 46 0.94 22.03 -7.43
C GLU A 46 1.96 23.09 -7.04
N ALA A 47 2.38 23.10 -5.76
CA ALA A 47 3.44 23.98 -5.28
C ALA A 47 4.86 23.50 -5.65
N GLY A 48 4.99 22.44 -6.47
CA GLY A 48 6.27 21.95 -6.98
C GLY A 48 6.99 20.95 -6.08
N TYR A 49 6.30 20.35 -5.11
CA TYR A 49 6.90 19.32 -4.26
C TYR A 49 7.17 18.03 -5.04
N ASN A 50 8.34 17.44 -4.82
CA ASN A 50 8.79 16.26 -5.56
C ASN A 50 8.01 15.00 -5.13
N PRO A 51 7.26 14.33 -6.03
CA PRO A 51 6.50 13.13 -5.67
C PRO A 51 7.38 11.91 -5.34
N ASN A 52 8.69 11.99 -5.60
CA ASN A 52 9.68 10.95 -5.30
C ASN A 52 10.46 11.20 -3.99
N LYS A 53 10.17 12.30 -3.28
CA LYS A 53 10.88 12.65 -2.02
C LYS A 53 10.06 13.62 -1.16
N CYS A 54 9.65 13.20 0.06
CA CYS A 54 8.97 14.09 1.01
C CYS A 54 9.76 14.42 2.28
N ARG A 55 10.57 13.55 2.88
CA ARG A 55 11.37 13.94 4.08
C ARG A 55 12.74 13.28 4.10
N GLY A 56 13.76 14.05 4.50
CA GLY A 56 15.06 13.55 4.96
C GLY A 56 16.24 13.79 3.99
N GLU A 57 17.44 13.55 4.52
CA GLU A 57 18.75 13.62 3.83
C GLU A 57 19.49 12.27 3.86
N ALA A 58 18.89 11.22 4.44
CA ALA A 58 19.52 9.98 4.87
C ALA A 58 19.26 8.76 3.95
N GLY A 59 18.71 8.95 2.75
CA GLY A 59 18.59 7.87 1.75
C GLY A 59 17.42 6.92 1.99
N TRP A 60 17.65 5.69 2.46
CA TRP A 60 16.61 4.65 2.55
C TRP A 60 15.49 4.96 3.56
N TYR A 61 15.86 5.64 4.64
CA TYR A 61 14.90 6.12 5.66
C TYR A 61 14.16 7.39 5.21
N ASP A 62 14.62 8.04 4.14
CA ASP A 62 13.92 9.20 3.60
C ASP A 62 12.55 8.75 3.11
N SER A 63 11.54 9.48 3.55
CA SER A 63 10.17 9.14 3.22
C SER A 63 9.95 9.46 1.74
N LYS A 64 9.70 8.42 0.95
CA LYS A 64 9.22 8.50 -0.43
C LYS A 64 7.70 8.48 -0.37
N PRO A 65 6.97 9.46 -0.93
CA PRO A 65 5.51 9.53 -0.88
C PRO A 65 4.84 8.20 -1.21
N LEU A 66 5.28 7.53 -2.27
CA LEU A 66 4.70 6.24 -2.64
C LEU A 66 4.95 5.14 -1.62
N LYS A 67 6.12 5.11 -0.95
CA LYS A 67 6.38 4.18 0.16
C LYS A 67 5.39 4.40 1.30
N VAL A 68 5.19 5.67 1.66
CA VAL A 68 4.25 6.06 2.72
C VAL A 68 2.85 5.59 2.38
N LEU A 69 2.42 5.78 1.14
CA LEU A 69 1.09 5.37 0.69
C LEU A 69 0.92 3.84 0.65
N VAL A 70 1.90 3.13 0.08
CA VAL A 70 1.87 1.67 -0.11
C VAL A 70 1.82 0.93 1.22
N GLU A 71 2.49 1.47 2.23
CA GLU A 71 2.53 0.94 3.58
C GLU A 71 1.24 1.18 4.38
N GLN A 72 0.27 1.93 3.85
CA GLN A 72 -0.96 2.32 4.55
C GLN A 72 -2.20 1.61 4.01
N LEU A 73 -3.18 1.52 4.90
CA LEU A 73 -4.58 1.17 4.62
C LEU A 73 -5.48 2.10 5.43
N ILE A 74 -5.56 3.38 5.05
CA ILE A 74 -6.51 4.31 5.69
C ILE A 74 -7.84 4.20 4.96
N GLY A 75 -8.68 3.27 5.41
CA GLY A 75 -10.01 3.09 4.80
C GLY A 75 -10.58 1.69 4.87
N ALA A 76 -9.85 0.72 5.43
CA ALA A 76 -10.28 -0.66 5.59
C ALA A 76 -11.61 -0.85 6.36
N TYR A 77 -12.19 0.20 6.98
CA TYR A 77 -13.57 0.15 7.46
C TYR A 77 -14.12 1.56 7.70
N LYS A 78 -14.96 2.07 6.79
CA LYS A 78 -16.04 3.01 7.17
C LYS A 78 -17.36 2.24 7.03
N PRO A 79 -18.25 2.29 8.04
CA PRO A 79 -19.53 1.60 7.96
C PRO A 79 -20.30 2.13 6.75
N TYR A 80 -20.50 1.24 5.78
CA TYR A 80 -21.20 1.48 4.55
C TYR A 80 -22.62 1.97 4.84
N THR A 81 -22.96 3.16 4.34
CA THR A 81 -24.35 3.55 4.14
C THR A 81 -24.66 3.34 2.67
N GLU A 82 -25.66 2.49 2.42
CA GLU A 82 -26.16 2.16 1.08
C GLU A 82 -26.47 3.45 0.30
N GLY A 83 -25.88 3.62 -0.89
CA GLY A 83 -26.02 4.83 -1.72
C GLY A 83 -24.89 5.88 -1.61
N SER A 84 -23.84 5.65 -0.82
CA SER A 84 -22.66 6.52 -0.78
C SER A 84 -21.66 6.21 -1.90
N VAL A 85 -21.13 7.26 -2.55
CA VAL A 85 -20.02 7.13 -3.52
C VAL A 85 -18.77 6.72 -2.75
N VAL A 86 -18.23 5.53 -3.04
CA VAL A 86 -17.01 5.05 -2.40
C VAL A 86 -15.81 5.76 -3.00
N ILE A 87 -15.20 6.65 -2.21
CA ILE A 87 -13.91 7.28 -2.55
C ILE A 87 -12.84 6.51 -1.77
N TYR A 88 -11.89 5.92 -2.49
CA TYR A 88 -10.67 5.34 -1.90
C TYR A 88 -9.59 6.42 -1.91
N PRO A 89 -9.33 7.11 -0.77
CA PRO A 89 -8.43 8.25 -0.75
C PRO A 89 -7.02 7.85 -1.21
N SER A 90 -6.61 6.63 -0.87
CA SER A 90 -5.35 6.02 -1.32
C SER A 90 -5.20 6.01 -2.85
N ILE A 91 -6.25 5.65 -3.58
CA ILE A 91 -6.24 5.63 -5.05
C ILE A 91 -6.17 7.04 -5.64
N GLU A 92 -6.88 8.00 -5.06
CA GLU A 92 -6.85 9.39 -5.54
C GLU A 92 -5.52 10.09 -5.23
N VAL A 93 -4.93 9.79 -4.07
CA VAL A 93 -3.55 10.20 -3.75
C VAL A 93 -2.57 9.53 -4.70
N PHE A 94 -2.72 8.24 -4.98
CA PHE A 94 -1.86 7.53 -5.93
C PHE A 94 -1.92 8.14 -7.33
N LYS A 95 -3.12 8.35 -7.88
CA LYS A 95 -3.34 9.03 -9.17
C LYS A 95 -2.68 10.41 -9.18
N SER A 96 -2.79 11.16 -8.09
CA SER A 96 -2.14 12.46 -7.96
C SER A 96 -0.61 12.32 -8.00
N LEU A 97 -0.01 11.39 -7.26
CA LEU A 97 1.43 11.15 -7.31
C LEU A 97 1.91 10.73 -8.72
N THR A 98 1.17 9.84 -9.39
CA THR A 98 1.45 9.39 -10.76
C THR A 98 1.39 10.54 -11.77
N LYS A 99 0.36 11.39 -11.69
CA LYS A 99 0.20 12.57 -12.56
C LYS A 99 1.42 13.49 -12.48
N TYR A 100 2.06 13.60 -11.33
CA TYR A 100 3.23 14.47 -11.12
C TYR A 100 4.57 13.74 -11.31
N GLY A 101 4.58 12.47 -11.74
CA GLY A 101 5.79 11.75 -12.12
C GLY A 101 6.45 10.96 -10.98
N VAL A 102 5.66 10.36 -10.09
CA VAL A 102 6.20 9.36 -9.15
C VAL A 102 6.78 8.16 -9.91
N ASN A 103 7.94 7.69 -9.49
CA ASN A 103 8.60 6.52 -10.04
C ASN A 103 8.11 5.28 -9.29
N VAL A 104 7.19 4.55 -9.92
CA VAL A 104 6.58 3.32 -9.38
C VAL A 104 7.54 2.14 -9.28
N ASN A 105 8.76 2.26 -9.81
CA ASN A 105 9.83 1.27 -9.72
C ASN A 105 11.04 1.80 -8.93
N GLN A 106 10.87 2.90 -8.18
CA GLN A 106 11.95 3.44 -7.35
C GLN A 106 12.36 2.47 -6.24
N LEU A 107 11.40 1.73 -5.68
CA LEU A 107 11.55 0.70 -4.66
C LEU A 107 10.63 -0.48 -5.02
N PRO A 108 10.80 -1.69 -4.44
CA PRO A 108 9.94 -2.83 -4.73
C PRO A 108 8.58 -2.69 -4.04
N TYR A 109 7.76 -1.72 -4.47
CA TYR A 109 6.48 -1.38 -3.86
C TYR A 109 5.45 -2.50 -3.97
N VAL A 110 5.44 -3.22 -5.10
CA VAL A 110 4.60 -4.41 -5.30
C VAL A 110 4.95 -5.46 -4.26
N TRP A 111 6.25 -5.78 -4.11
CA TRP A 111 6.72 -6.73 -3.12
C TRP A 111 6.38 -6.30 -1.70
N ASP A 112 6.65 -5.04 -1.33
CA ASP A 112 6.43 -4.50 0.02
C ASP A 112 4.96 -4.61 0.42
N ARG A 113 4.05 -4.21 -0.48
CA ARG A 113 2.60 -4.33 -0.25
C ARG A 113 2.18 -5.76 0.01
N ILE A 114 2.69 -6.71 -0.79
CA ILE A 114 2.38 -8.12 -0.65
C ILE A 114 2.94 -8.66 0.66
N HIS A 115 4.22 -8.43 0.95
CA HIS A 115 4.85 -8.96 2.14
C HIS A 115 4.22 -8.41 3.44
N LYS A 116 3.80 -7.15 3.43
CA LYS A 116 3.22 -6.48 4.61
C LYS A 116 1.87 -7.03 5.05
N TYR A 117 1.03 -7.44 4.09
CA TYR A 117 -0.33 -7.91 4.36
C TYR A 117 -0.42 -9.43 4.20
N ASP A 118 -0.41 -10.13 5.32
CA ASP A 118 -0.35 -11.59 5.41
C ASP A 118 -1.50 -12.16 6.28
N ASN A 119 -1.45 -13.45 6.55
CA ASN A 119 -2.46 -14.13 7.36
C ASN A 119 -2.47 -13.59 8.80
N ALA A 120 -1.32 -13.18 9.34
CA ALA A 120 -1.24 -12.59 10.68
C ALA A 120 -1.90 -11.20 10.73
N TYR A 121 -1.79 -10.41 9.65
CA TYR A 121 -2.48 -9.15 9.48
C TYR A 121 -4.00 -9.33 9.51
N LEU A 122 -4.53 -10.25 8.68
CA LEU A 122 -5.97 -10.53 8.58
C LEU A 122 -6.53 -10.98 9.95
N ASN A 123 -5.84 -11.93 10.60
CA ASN A 123 -6.23 -12.42 11.93
C ASN A 123 -6.22 -11.32 13.00
N ARG A 124 -5.30 -10.35 12.89
CA ARG A 124 -5.24 -9.23 13.82
C ARG A 124 -6.42 -8.26 13.64
N ILE A 125 -6.82 -7.94 12.41
CA ILE A 125 -7.97 -7.06 12.16
C ILE A 125 -9.24 -7.64 12.77
N LEU A 126 -9.49 -8.93 12.55
CA LEU A 126 -10.68 -9.62 13.06
C LEU A 126 -10.77 -9.60 14.59
N LYS A 127 -9.62 -9.59 15.28
CA LYS A 127 -9.57 -9.48 16.74
C LYS A 127 -10.00 -8.10 17.26
N TYR A 128 -9.80 -7.04 16.47
CA TYR A 128 -10.21 -5.68 16.85
C TYR A 128 -11.70 -5.43 16.60
N ASP A 129 -12.34 -6.20 15.71
CA ASP A 129 -13.75 -6.11 15.38
C ASP A 129 -14.59 -7.08 16.23
N LYS A 130 -14.67 -6.79 17.55
CA LYS A 130 -15.29 -7.65 18.57
C LYS A 130 -16.78 -7.98 18.35
N ASP A 131 -17.46 -7.26 17.45
CA ASP A 131 -18.92 -7.31 17.32
C ASP A 131 -19.44 -8.20 16.17
N LYS A 132 -18.57 -8.89 15.41
CA LYS A 132 -19.00 -9.68 14.24
C LYS A 132 -18.33 -11.07 14.14
N LEU A 133 -18.72 -11.96 15.04
CA LEU A 133 -18.31 -13.38 15.02
C LEU A 133 -19.01 -14.22 13.91
N THR A 134 -19.96 -13.67 13.16
CA THR A 134 -20.76 -14.43 12.16
C THR A 134 -20.43 -14.11 10.70
N ALA A 135 -19.45 -13.24 10.42
CA ALA A 135 -19.08 -12.79 9.06
C ALA A 135 -17.56 -12.88 8.78
N GLU A 136 -16.85 -13.79 9.45
CA GLU A 136 -15.38 -13.85 9.47
C GLU A 136 -14.76 -14.01 8.06
N ASP A 137 -15.31 -14.89 7.23
CA ASP A 137 -14.78 -15.14 5.88
C ASP A 137 -15.08 -14.01 4.89
N THR A 138 -16.27 -13.39 4.99
CA THR A 138 -16.64 -12.22 4.17
C THR A 138 -15.73 -11.03 4.47
N ASN A 139 -15.44 -10.78 5.75
CA ASN A 139 -14.55 -9.69 6.16
C ASN A 139 -13.10 -9.88 5.65
N LYS A 140 -12.56 -11.11 5.66
CA LYS A 140 -11.23 -11.39 5.10
C LYS A 140 -11.18 -11.15 3.60
N LYS A 141 -12.21 -11.59 2.87
CA LYS A 141 -12.29 -11.41 1.42
C LYS A 141 -12.35 -9.94 1.02
N ASP A 142 -13.18 -9.16 1.70
CA ASP A 142 -13.29 -7.72 1.47
C ASP A 142 -11.96 -7.01 1.76
N GLU A 143 -11.29 -7.36 2.86
CA GLU A 143 -9.97 -6.81 3.20
C GLU A 143 -8.91 -7.14 2.12
N ILE A 144 -8.88 -8.39 1.63
CA ILE A 144 -7.97 -8.79 0.53
C ILE A 144 -8.28 -8.00 -0.73
N GLN A 145 -9.57 -7.77 -1.04
CA GLN A 145 -9.97 -6.96 -2.19
C GLN A 145 -9.47 -5.52 -2.04
N ASP A 146 -9.63 -4.91 -0.86
CA ASP A 146 -9.16 -3.57 -0.53
C ASP A 146 -7.63 -3.45 -0.67
N ILE A 147 -6.90 -4.44 -0.17
CA ILE A 147 -5.44 -4.55 -0.35
C ILE A 147 -5.10 -4.59 -1.84
N ASN A 148 -5.81 -5.41 -2.61
CA ASN A 148 -5.56 -5.61 -4.03
C ASN A 148 -5.89 -4.38 -4.89
N ARG A 149 -6.76 -3.45 -4.48
CA ARG A 149 -7.07 -2.25 -5.29
C ARG A 149 -5.86 -1.39 -5.59
N LEU A 150 -5.06 -1.03 -4.57
CA LEU A 150 -3.83 -0.25 -4.81
C LEU A 150 -2.72 -1.11 -5.42
N LEU A 151 -2.72 -2.43 -5.20
CA LEU A 151 -1.80 -3.33 -5.90
C LEU A 151 -2.09 -3.33 -7.41
N GLU A 152 -3.35 -3.46 -7.81
CA GLU A 152 -3.76 -3.39 -9.21
C GLU A 152 -3.43 -2.03 -9.80
N ALA A 153 -3.72 -0.93 -9.10
CA ALA A 153 -3.38 0.41 -9.57
C ALA A 153 -1.87 0.59 -9.79
N LEU A 154 -1.01 0.04 -8.92
CA LEU A 154 0.44 0.05 -9.12
C LEU A 154 0.83 -0.68 -10.41
N LEU A 155 0.29 -1.88 -10.62
CA LEU A 155 0.58 -2.71 -11.79
C LEU A 155 0.08 -2.07 -13.09
N GLU A 156 -1.11 -1.46 -13.08
CA GLU A 156 -1.71 -0.77 -14.23
C GLU A 156 -0.83 0.36 -14.77
N VAL A 157 -0.10 1.06 -13.89
CA VAL A 157 0.80 2.15 -14.29
C VAL A 157 2.24 1.68 -14.53
N GLY A 158 2.47 0.37 -14.56
CA GLY A 158 3.76 -0.23 -14.93
C GLY A 158 4.72 -0.49 -13.77
N ALA A 159 4.22 -0.66 -12.54
CA ALA A 159 5.06 -1.22 -11.48
C ALA A 159 5.47 -2.66 -11.83
N ASP A 160 6.74 -2.99 -11.65
CA ASP A 160 7.31 -4.27 -12.03
C ASP A 160 6.84 -5.39 -11.08
N PRO A 161 6.06 -6.39 -11.56
CA PRO A 161 5.59 -7.50 -10.73
C PRO A 161 6.69 -8.50 -10.36
N ASN A 162 7.89 -8.36 -10.93
CA ASN A 162 9.04 -9.23 -10.70
C ASN A 162 10.12 -8.58 -9.83
N MET A 163 9.97 -7.30 -9.46
CA MET A 163 10.96 -6.59 -8.67
C MET A 163 11.07 -7.22 -7.26
N LYS A 164 12.20 -7.86 -7.01
CA LYS A 164 12.45 -8.57 -5.75
C LYS A 164 12.54 -7.61 -4.57
N GLY A 165 12.11 -8.09 -3.41
CA GLY A 165 12.27 -7.40 -2.15
C GLY A 165 12.82 -8.30 -1.06
N HIS A 166 13.05 -7.71 0.11
CA HIS A 166 13.65 -8.40 1.25
C HIS A 166 13.13 -7.77 2.54
N PRO A 167 12.76 -8.55 3.57
CA PRO A 167 12.13 -8.02 4.78
C PRO A 167 13.04 -7.08 5.59
N PHE A 168 14.35 -7.36 5.63
CA PHE A 168 15.29 -6.60 6.46
C PHE A 168 15.27 -5.08 6.21
N PRO A 169 15.39 -4.56 4.97
CA PRO A 169 15.24 -3.12 4.72
C PRO A 169 13.91 -2.51 5.17
N PHE A 170 12.80 -3.25 5.15
CA PHE A 170 11.48 -2.77 5.58
C PHE A 170 11.24 -2.94 7.10
N GLY A 171 12.22 -3.48 7.83
CA GLY A 171 12.14 -3.67 9.28
C GLY A 171 12.25 -2.38 10.11
N LYS A 172 12.14 -2.53 11.44
CA LYS A 172 12.21 -1.42 12.41
C LYS A 172 13.58 -1.28 13.11
N SER A 173 14.62 -1.88 12.56
CA SER A 173 15.94 -1.88 13.19
C SER A 173 16.56 -0.48 13.22
N LYS A 174 17.11 -0.06 14.37
CA LYS A 174 17.86 1.21 14.50
C LYS A 174 19.03 1.31 13.51
N LYS A 175 19.59 0.16 13.07
CA LYS A 175 20.66 0.11 12.07
C LYS A 175 20.22 0.67 10.71
N LEU A 176 18.92 0.64 10.39
CA LEU A 176 18.37 1.12 9.12
C LEU A 176 18.31 2.64 9.01
N LEU A 177 18.43 3.38 10.13
CA LEU A 177 18.46 4.85 10.12
C LEU A 177 19.63 5.43 9.31
N PHE A 178 20.68 4.63 9.09
CA PHE A 178 21.89 5.02 8.36
C PHE A 178 22.09 4.21 7.07
N PHE A 179 21.03 3.58 6.57
CA PHE A 179 21.08 2.83 5.32
C PHE A 179 21.00 3.76 4.12
N THR A 180 21.95 3.59 3.20
CA THR A 180 21.87 4.21 1.88
C THR A 180 21.02 3.35 0.96
N ASP A 181 20.44 3.95 -0.07
CA ASP A 181 19.73 3.19 -1.11
C ASP A 181 20.64 2.09 -1.68
N LYS A 182 21.92 2.36 -1.94
CA LYS A 182 22.90 1.35 -2.40
C LYS A 182 23.00 0.13 -1.47
N LYS A 183 22.99 0.32 -0.15
CA LYS A 183 23.03 -0.79 0.81
C LYS A 183 21.72 -1.58 0.78
N THR A 184 20.59 -0.89 0.69
CA THR A 184 19.28 -1.52 0.59
C THR A 184 19.12 -2.33 -0.69
N PHE A 185 19.52 -1.80 -1.85
CA PHE A 185 19.47 -2.53 -3.12
C PHE A 185 20.34 -3.80 -3.12
N LYS A 186 21.39 -3.88 -2.30
CA LYS A 186 22.13 -5.15 -2.13
C LYS A 186 21.27 -6.25 -1.49
N TYR A 187 20.34 -5.90 -0.60
CA TYR A 187 19.41 -6.88 -0.03
C TYR A 187 18.36 -7.30 -1.05
N PHE A 188 17.86 -6.39 -1.89
CA PHE A 188 16.87 -6.74 -2.93
C PHE A 188 17.46 -7.59 -4.06
N ASN A 189 18.77 -7.59 -4.21
CA ASN A 189 19.51 -8.42 -5.17
C ASN A 189 20.24 -9.59 -4.48
N SER A 190 19.95 -9.89 -3.21
CA SER A 190 20.55 -11.05 -2.54
C SER A 190 19.85 -12.34 -2.97
N SER A 191 20.48 -13.49 -2.69
CA SER A 191 19.86 -14.80 -2.88
C SER A 191 18.65 -15.04 -1.96
N GLU A 192 18.54 -14.27 -0.87
CA GLU A 192 17.42 -14.32 0.08
C GLU A 192 16.24 -13.43 -0.35
N ALA A 193 16.42 -12.62 -1.40
CA ALA A 193 15.37 -11.75 -1.92
C ALA A 193 14.32 -12.56 -2.69
N THR A 194 13.05 -12.31 -2.41
CA THR A 194 11.93 -13.04 -2.99
C THR A 194 11.18 -12.18 -4.00
N THR A 195 10.50 -12.82 -4.95
CA THR A 195 9.62 -12.11 -5.90
C THR A 195 8.26 -11.82 -5.24
N PRO A 196 7.50 -10.84 -5.75
CA PRO A 196 6.12 -10.61 -5.33
C PRO A 196 5.25 -11.87 -5.44
N LEU A 197 5.42 -12.65 -6.51
CA LEU A 197 4.67 -13.88 -6.75
C LEU A 197 4.99 -14.97 -5.71
N TYR A 198 6.27 -15.15 -5.37
CA TYR A 198 6.69 -16.05 -4.30
C TYR A 198 5.97 -15.72 -2.98
N GLU A 199 6.00 -14.45 -2.56
CA GLU A 199 5.37 -14.03 -1.31
C GLU A 199 3.85 -14.19 -1.33
N ALA A 200 3.19 -13.96 -2.47
CA ALA A 200 1.74 -14.16 -2.60
C ALA A 200 1.35 -15.64 -2.49
N ILE A 201 2.05 -16.52 -3.22
CA ILE A 201 1.79 -17.97 -3.23
C ILE A 201 1.95 -18.57 -1.83
N LYS A 202 3.01 -18.19 -1.12
CA LYS A 202 3.36 -18.71 0.21
C LYS A 202 2.25 -18.50 1.25
N LYS A 203 1.33 -17.56 1.04
CA LYS A 203 0.23 -17.27 1.98
C LYS A 203 -0.96 -18.22 1.89
N GLY A 204 -1.08 -19.01 0.82
CA GLY A 204 -2.17 -19.94 0.60
C GLY A 204 -3.33 -19.41 -0.25
N ILE A 205 -4.32 -20.26 -0.50
CA ILE A 205 -5.41 -20.10 -1.49
C ILE A 205 -6.33 -18.93 -1.18
N GLN A 206 -6.44 -18.50 0.08
CA GLN A 206 -7.22 -17.31 0.42
C GLN A 206 -6.68 -16.05 -0.30
N TRP A 207 -5.38 -16.03 -0.64
CA TRP A 207 -4.73 -14.95 -1.40
C TRP A 207 -4.65 -15.23 -2.91
N GLU A 208 -5.39 -16.21 -3.43
CA GLU A 208 -5.36 -16.59 -4.85
C GLU A 208 -5.59 -15.39 -5.78
N SER A 209 -6.50 -14.47 -5.43
CA SER A 209 -6.73 -13.26 -6.22
C SER A 209 -5.50 -12.36 -6.38
N GLN A 210 -4.58 -12.36 -5.40
CA GLN A 210 -3.31 -11.64 -5.47
C GLN A 210 -2.31 -12.36 -6.38
N VAL A 211 -2.32 -13.70 -6.39
CA VAL A 211 -1.53 -14.54 -7.32
C VAL A 211 -2.00 -14.29 -8.76
N ASP A 212 -3.30 -14.40 -9.01
CA ASP A 212 -3.89 -14.20 -10.34
C ASP A 212 -3.64 -12.79 -10.88
N LEU A 213 -3.72 -11.78 -10.00
CA LEU A 213 -3.42 -10.40 -10.36
C LEU A 213 -1.96 -10.23 -10.81
N LEU A 214 -1.00 -10.78 -10.07
CA LEU A 214 0.41 -10.71 -10.47
C LEU A 214 0.68 -11.41 -11.80
N LEU A 215 0.08 -12.59 -12.02
CA LEU A 215 0.20 -13.34 -13.27
C LEU A 215 -0.39 -12.56 -14.45
N LYS A 216 -1.56 -11.93 -14.27
CA LYS A 216 -2.19 -11.05 -15.27
C LYS A 216 -1.25 -9.94 -15.75
N TYR A 217 -0.40 -9.41 -14.87
CA TYR A 217 0.54 -8.33 -15.19
C TYR A 217 1.96 -8.81 -15.53
N GLY A 218 2.18 -10.13 -15.71
CA GLY A 218 3.45 -10.67 -16.22
C GLY A 218 4.46 -11.06 -15.16
N ALA A 219 4.01 -11.43 -13.95
CA ALA A 219 4.89 -12.11 -13.00
C ALA A 219 5.39 -13.45 -13.57
N ALA A 220 6.69 -13.69 -13.47
CA ALA A 220 7.33 -14.90 -13.96
C ALA A 220 7.09 -16.07 -13.00
N VAL A 221 6.63 -17.19 -13.55
CA VAL A 221 6.52 -18.46 -12.82
C VAL A 221 7.86 -19.20 -12.98
N ASP A 222 8.56 -19.40 -11.87
CA ASP A 222 9.85 -20.09 -11.82
C ASP A 222 9.87 -21.19 -10.73
N GLU A 223 10.99 -21.89 -10.58
CA GLU A 223 11.13 -22.99 -9.61
C GLU A 223 10.87 -22.54 -8.16
N SER A 224 11.14 -21.28 -7.82
CA SER A 224 10.88 -20.75 -6.47
C SER A 224 9.37 -20.70 -6.16
N CYS A 225 8.52 -20.61 -7.18
CA CYS A 225 7.07 -20.63 -7.01
C CYS A 225 6.56 -22.01 -6.55
N LEU A 226 7.21 -23.11 -6.98
CA LEU A 226 6.91 -24.46 -6.52
C LEU A 226 7.28 -24.65 -5.04
N GLU A 227 8.42 -24.07 -4.63
CA GLU A 227 8.82 -24.04 -3.22
C GLU A 227 7.84 -23.22 -2.38
N ALA A 228 7.47 -22.02 -2.82
CA ALA A 228 6.47 -21.18 -2.16
C ALA A 228 5.14 -21.92 -1.97
N ALA A 229 4.69 -22.66 -2.99
CA ALA A 229 3.45 -23.40 -2.93
C ALA A 229 3.50 -24.51 -1.86
N LYS A 230 4.62 -25.23 -1.75
CA LYS A 230 4.84 -26.20 -0.66
C LYS A 230 4.84 -25.53 0.71
N LEU A 231 5.45 -24.35 0.82
CA LEU A 231 5.48 -23.57 2.07
C LEU A 231 4.12 -23.03 2.49
N SER A 232 3.16 -22.89 1.57
CA SER A 232 1.78 -22.55 1.91
C SER A 232 1.09 -23.63 2.74
N GLY A 233 1.52 -24.89 2.62
CA GLY A 233 0.91 -26.03 3.29
C GLY A 233 -0.43 -26.48 2.71
N GLU A 234 -0.84 -25.95 1.55
CA GLU A 234 -2.16 -26.22 0.95
C GLU A 234 -2.04 -26.93 -0.40
N GLU A 235 -2.63 -28.13 -0.51
CA GLU A 235 -2.60 -28.94 -1.74
C GLU A 235 -3.17 -28.18 -2.94
N ALA A 236 -4.26 -27.42 -2.76
CA ALA A 236 -4.88 -26.62 -3.82
C ALA A 236 -3.92 -25.59 -4.43
N MET A 237 -3.09 -24.94 -3.59
CA MET A 237 -2.08 -23.99 -4.07
C MET A 237 -0.94 -24.72 -4.80
N VAL A 238 -0.49 -25.86 -4.27
CA VAL A 238 0.53 -26.70 -4.94
C VAL A 238 0.06 -27.14 -6.33
N GLU A 239 -1.17 -27.65 -6.45
CA GLU A 239 -1.74 -28.05 -7.73
C GLU A 239 -1.85 -26.90 -8.73
N LYS A 240 -2.31 -25.73 -8.29
CA LYS A 240 -2.43 -24.54 -9.14
C LYS A 240 -1.07 -24.13 -9.71
N ILE A 241 -0.06 -24.00 -8.87
CA ILE A 241 1.28 -23.56 -9.30
C ILE A 241 1.96 -24.65 -10.15
N GLN A 242 1.79 -25.93 -9.84
CA GLN A 242 2.30 -27.01 -10.68
C GLN A 242 1.72 -26.95 -12.10
N LYS A 243 0.39 -26.77 -12.25
CA LYS A 243 -0.27 -26.62 -13.55
C LYS A 243 0.27 -25.43 -14.34
N LEU A 244 0.49 -24.29 -13.67
CA LEU A 244 1.07 -23.11 -14.30
C LEU A 244 2.51 -23.37 -14.76
N PHE A 245 3.33 -23.99 -13.91
CA PHE A 245 4.73 -24.30 -14.23
C PHE A 245 4.86 -25.27 -15.40
N ASP A 246 4.03 -26.31 -15.45
CA ASP A 246 4.04 -27.29 -16.56
C ASP A 246 3.55 -26.68 -17.88
N GLY A 247 2.66 -25.68 -17.83
CA GLY A 247 2.17 -24.96 -19.02
C GLY A 247 3.13 -23.88 -19.56
N VAL A 248 4.20 -23.55 -18.83
CA VAL A 248 5.22 -22.56 -19.22
C VAL A 248 6.38 -23.19 -20.02
N LYS A 249 6.51 -24.53 -20.00
CA LYS A 249 7.53 -25.27 -20.76
C LYS A 249 7.13 -25.45 -22.22
#